data_AF-A0A943XL75-F1
#
_entry.id   AF-A0A943XL75-F1
#
_cell.length_a   1.000
_cell.length_b   1.000
_cell.length_c   1.000
_cell.angle_alpha   90.00
_cell.angle_beta   90.00
_cell.angle_gamma   90.00
#
_symmetry.space_group_name_H-M   'P 1'
#
loop_
_entity.id
_entity.type
_entity.pdbx_description
1 polymer ?
#
loop_
_entity_poly.entity_id
_entity_poly.type
_entity_poly.pdbx_seq_one_letter_code
_entity_poly.pdbx_strand_id
1 'polypeptide(L)'
;QAPNDGNITDSLGWALYNLGYYRMATDYLEKAAEIEPSNAVISDHLGDAYWFGDRKNEARFQWKHALTMKDDSGELIRSDVKSKIENGIKKEPSLSYDKNIIEEQIKLISKE
;
A
#
# COMPACT_ATOMS: atom_id res chain seq x y z
N GLN A 1 -10.43 2.51 19.82
CA GLN A 1 -9.80 1.77 18.71
C GLN A 1 -10.03 0.29 18.97
N ALA A 2 -10.61 -0.44 18.02
CA ALA A 2 -10.87 -1.88 18.15
C ALA A 2 -9.69 -2.67 17.55
N PRO A 3 -9.28 -3.80 18.15
CA PRO A 3 -8.10 -4.58 17.75
C PRO A 3 -8.24 -5.35 16.41
N ASN A 4 -9.19 -4.96 15.55
CA ASN A 4 -9.45 -5.58 14.25
C ASN A 4 -9.93 -4.52 13.23
N ASP A 5 -9.24 -3.39 13.20
CA ASP A 5 -9.55 -2.25 12.33
C ASP A 5 -8.75 -2.39 11.03
N GLY A 6 -9.46 -2.50 9.90
CA GLY A 6 -8.84 -2.61 8.58
C GLY A 6 -7.96 -1.41 8.26
N ASN A 7 -8.29 -0.21 8.78
CA ASN A 7 -7.52 1.01 8.52
C ASN A 7 -6.17 1.01 9.27
N ILE A 8 -6.10 0.42 10.45
CA ILE A 8 -4.82 0.26 11.19
C ILE A 8 -3.93 -0.74 10.45
N THR A 9 -4.53 -1.84 9.96
CA THR A 9 -3.81 -2.86 9.19
C THR A 9 -3.32 -2.30 7.85
N ASP A 10 -4.15 -1.51 7.17
CA ASP A 10 -3.80 -0.77 5.95
C ASP A 10 -2.66 0.20 6.19
N SER A 11 -2.72 1.02 7.24
CA SER A 11 -1.66 1.98 7.56
C SER A 11 -0.28 1.31 7.72
N LEU A 12 -0.24 0.13 8.36
CA LEU A 12 0.98 -0.66 8.49
C LEU A 12 1.44 -1.22 7.14
N GLY A 13 0.52 -1.78 6.35
CA GLY A 13 0.83 -2.28 5.01
C GLY A 13 1.34 -1.18 4.08
N TRP A 14 0.72 0.00 4.13
CA TRP A 14 1.13 1.17 3.37
C TRP A 14 2.48 1.70 3.80
N ALA A 15 2.79 1.74 5.10
CA ALA A 15 4.13 2.07 5.58
C ALA A 15 5.19 1.10 5.02
N LEU A 16 4.92 -0.21 5.07
CA LEU A 16 5.80 -1.23 4.50
C LEU A 16 5.99 -1.08 2.98
N TYR A 17 4.93 -0.75 2.25
CA TYR A 17 4.98 -0.45 0.82
C TYR A 17 5.92 0.73 0.53
N ASN A 18 5.77 1.83 1.26
CA ASN A 18 6.60 3.02 1.09
C ASN A 18 8.08 2.74 1.43
N LEU A 19 8.35 1.81 2.35
CA LEU A 19 9.70 1.34 2.70
C LEU A 19 10.29 0.35 1.68
N GLY A 20 9.53 -0.06 0.66
CA GLY A 20 9.95 -1.02 -0.36
C GLY A 20 9.77 -2.50 0.02
N TYR A 21 9.16 -2.79 1.18
CA TYR A 21 8.91 -4.16 1.62
C TYR A 21 7.61 -4.72 1.00
N TYR A 22 7.54 -4.77 -0.33
CA TYR A 22 6.31 -5.05 -1.08
C TYR A 22 5.64 -6.38 -0.75
N ARG A 23 6.42 -7.44 -0.48
CA ARG A 23 5.87 -8.74 -0.08
C ARG A 23 5.14 -8.63 1.27
N MET A 24 5.78 -8.04 2.27
CA MET A 24 5.15 -7.85 3.58
C MET A 24 3.97 -6.89 3.49
N ALA A 25 4.10 -5.81 2.72
CA ALA A 25 3.01 -4.87 2.46
C ALA A 25 1.78 -5.59 1.90
N THR A 26 2.00 -6.50 0.93
CA THR A 26 0.94 -7.32 0.34
C THR A 26 0.22 -8.15 1.40
N ASP A 27 0.93 -8.86 2.27
CA ASP A 27 0.33 -9.71 3.30
C ASP A 27 -0.59 -8.89 4.25
N TYR A 28 -0.17 -7.69 4.64
CA TYR A 28 -0.98 -6.80 5.49
C TYR A 28 -2.15 -6.17 4.73
N LEU A 29 -1.94 -5.74 3.48
CA LEU A 29 -2.97 -5.10 2.67
C LEU A 29 -4.04 -6.09 2.21
N GLU A 30 -3.68 -7.35 1.93
CA GLU A 30 -4.64 -8.44 1.69
C GLU A 30 -5.53 -8.62 2.93
N LYS A 31 -4.94 -8.69 4.13
CA LYS A 31 -5.69 -8.78 5.39
C LYS A 31 -6.57 -7.55 5.63
N ALA A 32 -6.08 -6.35 5.32
CA ALA A 32 -6.87 -5.13 5.44
C ALA A 32 -8.09 -5.16 4.51
N ALA A 33 -7.92 -5.63 3.27
CA ALA A 33 -8.99 -5.80 2.30
C ALA A 33 -9.98 -6.91 2.69
N GLU A 34 -9.54 -7.95 3.42
CA GLU A 34 -10.45 -8.95 3.99
C GLU A 34 -11.33 -8.37 5.11
N ILE A 35 -10.76 -7.48 5.94
CA ILE A 35 -11.49 -6.84 7.04
C ILE A 35 -12.46 -5.76 6.51
N GLU A 36 -12.02 -4.96 5.54
CA GLU A 36 -12.75 -3.82 4.98
C GLU A 36 -12.88 -3.93 3.44
N PRO A 37 -13.62 -4.94 2.92
CA PRO A 37 -13.67 -5.23 1.48
C PRO A 37 -14.36 -4.16 0.63
N SER A 38 -15.00 -3.17 1.26
CA SER A 38 -15.66 -2.04 0.57
C SER A 38 -14.88 -0.73 0.68
N ASN A 39 -13.66 -0.76 1.26
CA ASN A 39 -12.82 0.43 1.34
C ASN A 39 -11.99 0.60 0.06
N ALA A 40 -12.29 1.68 -0.66
CA ALA A 40 -11.67 1.97 -1.95
C ALA A 40 -10.18 2.28 -1.83
N VAL A 41 -9.75 2.95 -0.75
CA VAL A 41 -8.36 3.33 -0.51
C VAL A 41 -7.51 2.10 -0.24
N ILE A 42 -7.99 1.18 0.60
CA ILE A 42 -7.29 -0.09 0.88
C ILE A 42 -7.11 -0.90 -0.41
N SER A 43 -8.14 -0.94 -1.25
CA SER A 43 -8.05 -1.61 -2.56
C SER A 43 -7.02 -0.94 -3.49
N ASP A 44 -6.90 0.40 -3.47
CA ASP A 44 -5.86 1.11 -4.24
C ASP A 44 -4.46 0.78 -3.73
N HIS A 45 -4.24 0.87 -2.40
CA HIS A 45 -2.97 0.51 -1.77
C HIS A 45 -2.57 -0.94 -2.06
N LEU A 46 -3.51 -1.88 -1.99
CA LEU A 46 -3.25 -3.28 -2.34
C LEU A 46 -2.87 -3.43 -3.81
N GLY A 47 -3.52 -2.68 -4.71
CA GLY A 47 -3.13 -2.64 -6.13
C GLY A 47 -1.69 -2.16 -6.33
N ASP A 48 -1.29 -1.12 -5.61
CA ASP A 48 0.07 -0.58 -5.62
C ASP A 48 1.10 -1.60 -5.12
N ALA A 49 0.82 -2.26 -4.00
CA ALA A 49 1.69 -3.30 -3.44
C ALA A 49 1.83 -4.51 -4.38
N TYR A 50 0.73 -4.98 -4.97
CA TYR A 50 0.77 -6.02 -6.00
C TYR A 50 1.60 -5.61 -7.21
N TRP A 51 1.49 -4.34 -7.63
CA TRP A 51 2.26 -3.87 -8.78
C TRP A 51 3.74 -4.06 -8.53
N PHE A 52 4.28 -3.55 -7.42
CA PHE A 52 5.71 -3.69 -7.14
C PHE A 52 6.13 -5.09 -6.65
N GLY A 53 5.18 -5.91 -6.17
CA GLY A 53 5.35 -7.33 -5.91
C GLY A 53 5.29 -8.24 -7.15
N ASP A 54 5.37 -7.67 -8.36
CA ASP A 54 5.31 -8.36 -9.66
C ASP A 54 3.99 -9.10 -9.97
N ARG A 55 2.93 -8.80 -9.22
CA ARG A 55 1.57 -9.33 -9.38
C ARG A 55 0.70 -8.37 -10.20
N LYS A 56 1.14 -8.08 -11.42
CA LYS A 56 0.60 -6.97 -12.25
C LYS A 56 -0.88 -7.13 -12.62
N ASN A 57 -1.34 -8.36 -12.78
CA ASN A 57 -2.75 -8.64 -13.11
C ASN A 57 -3.65 -8.39 -11.90
N GLU A 58 -3.26 -8.87 -10.73
CA GLU A 58 -3.97 -8.58 -9.48
C GLU A 58 -3.94 -7.09 -9.15
N ALA A 59 -2.83 -6.39 -9.41
CA ALA A 59 -2.75 -4.95 -9.26
C ALA A 59 -3.85 -4.21 -10.05
N ARG A 60 -3.96 -4.52 -11.34
CA ARG A 60 -4.99 -3.92 -12.22
C ARG A 60 -6.40 -4.33 -11.80
N PHE A 61 -6.58 -5.54 -11.28
CA PHE A 61 -7.87 -5.97 -10.73
C PHE A 61 -8.26 -5.11 -9.53
N GLN A 62 -7.36 -4.92 -8.57
CA GLN A 62 -7.64 -4.16 -7.36
C GLN A 62 -7.89 -2.67 -7.64
N TRP A 63 -7.12 -2.03 -8.51
CA TRP A 63 -7.41 -0.66 -8.94
C TRP A 63 -8.77 -0.52 -9.61
N LYS A 64 -9.16 -1.48 -10.46
CA LYS A 64 -10.50 -1.50 -11.06
C LYS A 64 -11.57 -1.65 -9.98
N HIS A 65 -11.34 -2.53 -9.01
CA HIS A 65 -12.25 -2.75 -7.89
C HIS A 65 -12.43 -1.48 -7.05
N ALA A 66 -11.34 -0.79 -6.70
CA ALA A 66 -11.36 0.49 -5.99
C ALA A 66 -12.26 1.54 -6.69
N LEU A 67 -12.21 1.63 -8.02
CA LEU A 67 -13.06 2.56 -8.79
C LEU A 67 -14.56 2.24 -8.73
N THR A 68 -14.94 1.01 -8.39
CA THR A 68 -16.35 0.60 -8.24
C THR A 68 -16.96 0.97 -6.88
N MET A 69 -16.11 1.23 -5.89
CA MET A 69 -16.54 1.49 -4.52
C MET A 69 -16.93 2.95 -4.30
N LYS A 70 -17.70 3.20 -3.23
CA LYS A 70 -17.90 4.56 -2.72
C LYS A 70 -16.64 5.00 -2.00
N ASP A 71 -16.28 6.26 -2.20
CA ASP A 71 -15.15 6.90 -1.53
C ASP A 71 -15.74 7.98 -0.62
N ASP A 72 -16.19 7.54 0.56
CA ASP A 72 -16.83 8.43 1.53
C ASP A 72 -15.80 9.33 2.24
N SER A 73 -14.51 8.95 2.26
CA SER A 73 -13.42 9.78 2.80
C SER A 73 -12.96 10.86 1.83
N GLY A 74 -13.13 10.65 0.53
CA GLY A 74 -12.63 11.55 -0.52
C GLY A 74 -11.12 11.45 -0.73
N GLU A 75 -10.49 10.45 -0.13
CA GLU A 75 -9.03 10.24 -0.18
C GLU A 75 -8.61 9.55 -1.48
N LEU A 76 -9.52 8.84 -2.16
CA LEU A 76 -9.20 8.14 -3.39
C LEU A 76 -9.08 9.12 -4.57
N ILE A 77 -7.85 9.28 -5.06
CA ILE A 77 -7.58 10.08 -6.27
C ILE A 77 -7.93 9.26 -7.51
N ARG A 78 -9.22 9.18 -7.87
CA ARG A 78 -9.73 8.36 -8.99
C ARG A 78 -9.00 8.56 -10.33
N SER A 79 -8.51 9.77 -10.62
CA SER A 79 -7.72 10.04 -11.83
C SER A 79 -6.36 9.34 -11.81
N ASP A 80 -5.73 9.26 -10.64
CA ASP A 80 -4.47 8.55 -10.45
C ASP A 80 -4.69 7.05 -10.61
N VAL A 81 -5.70 6.48 -9.95
CA VAL A 81 -6.07 5.06 -10.10
C VAL A 81 -6.29 4.67 -11.56
N LYS A 82 -6.99 5.51 -12.35
CA LYS A 82 -7.15 5.29 -13.79
C LYS A 82 -5.82 5.30 -14.54
N SER A 83 -4.93 6.23 -14.21
CA SER A 83 -3.58 6.28 -14.78
C SER A 83 -2.77 5.02 -14.46
N LYS A 84 -2.85 4.51 -13.21
CA LYS A 84 -2.22 3.25 -12.80
C LYS A 84 -2.78 2.06 -13.62
N ILE A 85 -4.09 1.99 -13.84
CA ILE A 85 -4.73 0.94 -14.64
C ILE A 85 -4.26 0.94 -16.10
N GLU A 86 -3.93 2.08 -16.68
CA GLU A 86 -3.46 2.17 -18.07
C GLU A 86 -1.95 1.97 -18.16
N ASN A 87 -1.20 2.69 -17.34
CA ASN A 87 0.24 2.87 -17.49
C ASN A 87 1.06 2.05 -16.49
N GLY A 88 0.42 1.56 -15.44
CA GLY A 88 1.11 1.05 -14.26
C GLY A 88 1.83 2.15 -13.49
N ILE A 89 2.55 1.76 -12.44
CA ILE A 89 3.41 2.67 -11.69
C ILE A 89 4.84 2.54 -12.21
N LYS A 90 5.41 3.65 -12.69
CA LYS A 90 6.75 3.69 -13.30
C LYS A 90 7.86 4.06 -12.32
N LYS A 91 7.51 4.73 -11.22
CA LYS A 91 8.45 5.19 -10.21
C LYS A 91 8.09 4.54 -8.88
N GLU A 92 9.07 3.89 -8.25
CA GLU A 92 8.91 3.38 -6.90
C GLU A 92 8.54 4.52 -5.93
N PRO A 93 7.75 4.23 -4.89
CA PRO A 93 7.60 5.13 -3.76
C PRO A 93 8.99 5.45 -3.22
N SER A 94 9.42 6.71 -3.40
CA SER A 94 10.66 7.17 -2.82
C SER A 94 10.33 7.85 -1.50
N LEU A 95 10.53 7.16 -0.38
CA LEU A 95 10.63 7.87 0.89
C LEU A 95 11.92 8.72 0.83
N SER A 96 11.76 10.03 1.04
CA SER A 96 12.86 10.98 1.10
C SER A 96 13.56 10.88 2.47
N TYR A 97 14.17 9.74 2.74
CA TYR A 97 15.12 9.62 3.85
C TYR A 97 16.46 9.12 3.32
N ASP A 98 17.53 9.51 4.00
CA ASP A 98 18.85 8.95 3.74
C ASP A 98 18.91 7.54 4.32
N LYS A 99 18.96 6.55 3.44
CA LYS A 99 19.05 5.14 3.81
C LYS A 99 20.25 4.88 4.74
N ASN A 100 21.35 5.62 4.58
CA ASN A 100 22.53 5.48 5.42
C ASN A 100 22.26 5.92 6.86
N ILE A 101 21.47 6.98 7.05
CA ILE A 101 21.07 7.47 8.39
C ILE A 101 20.26 6.41 9.13
N ILE A 102 19.30 5.77 8.44
CA ILE A 102 18.48 4.71 9.05
C ILE A 102 19.33 3.49 9.41
N GLU A 103 20.20 3.05 8.50
CA GLU A 103 21.09 1.90 8.75
C GLU A 103 22.07 2.15 9.91
N GLU A 104 22.58 3.38 10.04
CA GLU A 104 23.45 3.78 11.15
C GLU A 104 22.71 3.77 12.49
N GLN A 105 21.50 4.32 12.54
CA GLN A 105 20.68 4.29 13.75
C GLN A 105 20.29 2.87 14.17
N ILE A 106 19.95 1.99 13.20
CA ILE A 106 19.66 0.58 13.50
C ILE A 106 20.89 -0.12 14.10
N LYS A 107 22.10 0.15 13.59
CA LYS A 107 23.34 -0.41 14.15
C LYS A 107 23.65 0.09 15.56
N LEU A 108 23.28 1.32 15.90
CA LEU A 108 23.46 1.86 17.25
C LEU A 108 22.52 1.19 18.24
N ILE A 109 21.25 0.97 17.86
CA ILE A 109 20.22 0.36 18.71
C ILE A 109 20.45 -1.16 18.90
N SER A 110 20.97 -1.86 17.89
CA SER A 110 21.18 -3.32 17.92
C SER A 110 22.50 -3.77 18.57
N LYS A 111 23.26 -2.83 19.15
CA LYS A 111 24.52 -3.10 19.87
C LYS A 111 24.39 -3.07 21.39
N GLU A 112 23.19 -2.85 21.92
CA GLU A 112 22.83 -3.06 23.33
C GLU A 112 22.10 -4.40 23.52
#